data_AF-A0A2J7ZXA5-F1
#
_entry.id   AF-A0A2J7ZXA5-F1
#
_cell.length_a   1.000
_cell.length_b   1.000
_cell.length_c   1.000
_cell.angle_alpha   90.00
_cell.angle_beta   90.00
_cell.angle_gamma   90.00
#
_symmetry.space_group_name_H-M   'P 1'
#
loop_
_entity.id
_entity.type
_entity.pdbx_description
1 polymer ?
#
loop_
_entity_poly.entity_id
_entity_poly.type
_entity_poly.pdbx_seq_one_letter_code
_entity_poly.pdbx_strand_id
1 'polypeptide(L)'
;MALASRQVAQTLAGSRVKAFVPVRASRGAIVVRAESGLAQNGDALSRRTVLGAGLIAAGALAIPAVSPSPAAANQLLSSEWERVDLPLDKGVVLLDIGFTDDKHGFLLGTRQTLLETNDGGKTWNPRSIDAARDEGFNYRFNAISFNSAGEGWIVGKPAILLHTTDAGANWERIPLSSKLPGIPVRVTSLNGKPGGAEMITDQVRPA
;
A
#
# COMPACT_ATOMS: atom_id res chain seq x y z
N MET A 1 -30.95 43.72 28.53
CA MET A 1 -29.50 43.96 28.53
C MET A 1 -28.84 42.68 28.01
N ALA A 2 -28.17 42.77 26.86
CA ALA A 2 -27.75 41.65 26.03
C ALA A 2 -26.40 41.07 26.45
N LEU A 3 -26.21 39.76 26.29
CA LEU A 3 -24.93 39.16 25.95
C LEU A 3 -25.16 37.84 25.21
N ALA A 4 -24.93 37.88 23.90
CA ALA A 4 -24.97 36.74 23.00
C ALA A 4 -23.66 35.96 23.09
N SER A 5 -23.73 34.65 23.31
CA SER A 5 -22.62 33.72 23.08
C SER A 5 -23.01 32.77 21.95
N ARG A 6 -22.38 32.94 20.78
CA ARG A 6 -22.46 31.99 19.67
C ARG A 6 -21.57 30.80 19.99
N GLN A 7 -22.13 29.60 20.01
CA GLN A 7 -21.35 28.36 19.96
C GLN A 7 -21.81 27.58 18.73
N VAL A 8 -20.90 27.51 17.76
CA VAL A 8 -21.07 26.86 16.47
C VAL A 8 -21.08 25.35 16.69
N ALA A 9 -22.14 24.69 16.26
CA ALA A 9 -22.19 23.24 16.14
C ALA A 9 -21.19 22.80 15.08
N GLN A 10 -20.10 22.14 15.50
CA GLN A 10 -19.24 21.38 14.58
C GLN A 10 -19.57 19.90 14.69
N THR A 11 -20.21 19.42 13.63
CA THR A 11 -20.50 18.02 13.36
C THR A 11 -19.20 17.24 13.20
N LEU A 12 -18.83 16.42 14.19
CA LEU A 12 -17.72 15.47 14.11
C LEU A 12 -18.12 14.29 13.22
N ALA A 13 -17.73 14.33 11.94
CA ALA A 13 -17.94 13.24 11.00
C ALA A 13 -16.63 12.45 10.77
N GLY A 14 -16.56 11.27 11.38
CA GLY A 14 -16.22 10.04 10.67
C GLY A 14 -14.76 9.78 10.29
N SER A 15 -13.94 9.33 11.24
CA SER A 15 -12.79 8.47 10.91
C SER A 15 -13.29 7.05 10.63
N ARG A 16 -13.15 6.57 9.39
CA ARG A 16 -13.42 5.16 9.03
C ARG A 16 -12.16 4.52 8.45
N VAL A 17 -11.33 3.96 9.31
CA VAL A 17 -10.37 2.94 8.89
C VAL A 17 -11.15 1.62 8.74
N LYS A 18 -11.25 1.09 7.52
CA LYS A 18 -11.83 -0.24 7.29
C LYS A 18 -10.92 -1.07 6.40
N ALA A 19 -10.31 -2.09 7.00
CA ALA A 19 -9.64 -3.18 6.30
C ALA A 19 -10.69 -4.14 5.70
N PHE A 20 -10.39 -4.82 4.59
CA PHE A 20 -11.19 -5.98 4.16
C PHE A 20 -10.41 -7.11 3.45
N VAL A 21 -11.00 -8.29 3.64
CA VAL A 21 -10.58 -9.70 3.44
C VAL A 21 -10.91 -10.19 2.02
N PRO A 22 -10.21 -11.21 1.48
CA PRO A 22 -10.36 -11.63 0.08
C PRO A 22 -11.55 -12.58 -0.13
N VAL A 23 -12.26 -12.43 -1.27
CA VAL A 23 -13.16 -13.46 -1.81
C VAL A 23 -12.95 -13.61 -3.32
N ARG A 24 -13.07 -14.87 -3.74
CA ARG A 24 -12.55 -15.55 -4.93
C ARG A 24 -13.15 -15.06 -6.26
N ALA A 25 -12.24 -14.89 -7.23
CA ALA A 25 -12.40 -15.03 -8.69
C ALA A 25 -13.33 -14.08 -9.47
N SER A 26 -12.81 -12.91 -9.85
CA SER A 26 -12.76 -12.44 -11.25
C SER A 26 -11.83 -11.21 -11.35
N ARG A 27 -10.80 -11.34 -12.19
CA ARG A 27 -9.52 -10.64 -12.15
C ARG A 27 -9.62 -9.16 -12.52
N GLY A 28 -9.26 -8.31 -11.57
CA GLY A 28 -8.63 -7.00 -11.78
C GLY A 28 -8.11 -6.53 -10.42
N ALA A 29 -7.03 -5.77 -10.45
CA ALA A 29 -6.47 -5.23 -9.24
C ALA A 29 -7.32 -4.06 -8.75
N ILE A 30 -7.46 -3.95 -7.43
CA ILE A 30 -8.03 -2.75 -6.82
C ILE A 30 -6.83 -1.87 -6.46
N VAL A 31 -6.74 -0.70 -7.06
CA VAL A 31 -5.84 0.36 -6.60
C VAL A 31 -6.58 1.15 -5.52
N VAL A 32 -5.89 1.46 -4.44
CA VAL A 32 -6.44 2.19 -3.30
C VAL A 32 -6.20 3.67 -3.48
N ARG A 33 -7.27 4.46 -3.59
CA ARG A 33 -7.23 5.91 -3.39
C ARG A 33 -7.70 6.19 -1.97
N ALA A 34 -6.82 6.75 -1.14
CA ALA A 34 -7.19 7.34 0.14
C ALA A 34 -6.86 8.84 0.08
N GLU A 35 -7.86 9.67 -0.18
CA GLU A 35 -7.70 11.12 -0.04
C GLU A 35 -7.88 11.47 1.44
N SER A 36 -6.80 11.68 2.19
CA SER A 36 -6.89 12.32 3.49
C SER A 36 -7.01 13.83 3.27
N GLY A 37 -8.22 14.36 3.26
CA GLY A 37 -8.49 15.81 3.24
C GLY A 37 -8.07 16.55 4.51
N LEU A 38 -7.12 16.06 5.32
CA LEU A 38 -6.67 16.70 6.55
C LEU A 38 -5.17 16.44 6.78
N ALA A 39 -4.35 17.38 6.34
CA ALA A 39 -3.01 17.60 6.88
C ALA A 39 -2.99 18.99 7.54
N GLN A 40 -3.43 19.07 8.80
CA GLN A 40 -2.96 20.07 9.76
C GLN A 40 -3.16 19.48 11.17
N ASN A 41 -2.08 19.48 11.94
CA ASN A 41 -1.92 19.02 13.33
C ASN A 41 -1.65 17.52 13.50
N GLY A 42 -0.39 17.25 13.87
CA GLY A 42 0.11 15.92 14.18
C GLY A 42 -0.53 15.34 15.42
N ASP A 43 -0.98 14.10 15.27
CA ASP A 43 -0.88 13.05 16.28
C ASP A 43 -1.04 11.72 15.53
N ALA A 44 0.06 10.97 15.42
CA ALA A 44 0.07 9.67 14.76
C ALA A 44 -0.75 8.67 15.57
N LEU A 45 -1.84 8.15 14.99
CA LEU A 45 -2.66 7.11 15.62
C LEU A 45 -1.86 5.79 15.70
N SER A 46 -1.35 5.50 16.90
CA SER A 46 -0.64 4.26 17.23
C SER A 46 -1.58 3.05 17.23
N ARG A 47 -1.06 1.90 16.79
CA ARG A 47 -1.74 0.59 16.60
C ARG A 47 -2.36 -0.03 17.86
N ARG A 48 -2.36 0.67 19.01
CA ARG A 48 -2.72 0.12 20.33
C ARG A 48 -3.99 0.68 20.98
N THR A 49 -4.73 1.58 20.34
CA THR A 49 -5.95 2.15 20.95
C THR A 49 -7.23 1.59 20.31
N VAL A 50 -7.50 0.30 20.52
CA VAL A 50 -8.85 -0.27 20.38
C VAL A 50 -9.07 -1.29 21.48
N LEU A 51 -9.47 -0.84 22.66
CA LEU A 51 -10.17 -1.66 23.65
C LEU A 51 -11.16 -0.79 24.43
N GLY A 52 -12.43 -1.22 24.43
CA GLY A 52 -13.39 -0.92 25.49
C GLY A 52 -14.40 0.19 25.19
N ALA A 53 -15.54 -0.18 24.60
CA ALA A 53 -16.83 0.47 24.90
C ALA A 53 -17.99 -0.48 24.53
N GLY A 54 -18.13 -1.55 25.31
CA GLY A 54 -19.41 -2.24 25.45
C GLY A 54 -19.99 -1.87 26.81
N LEU A 55 -21.09 -1.10 26.82
CA LEU A 55 -22.14 -1.12 27.85
C LEU A 55 -23.30 -0.23 27.38
N ILE A 56 -24.45 -0.86 27.17
CA ILE A 56 -25.73 -0.25 26.81
C ILE A 56 -26.38 0.29 28.08
N ALA A 57 -26.94 1.50 28.03
CA ALA A 57 -27.94 1.96 29.00
C ALA A 57 -29.15 2.59 28.28
N ALA A 58 -30.26 1.83 28.31
CA ALA A 58 -31.68 2.16 28.21
C ALA A 58 -32.16 3.36 27.36
N GLY A 59 -32.80 3.05 26.23
CA GLY A 59 -33.67 3.95 25.47
C GLY A 59 -34.06 3.32 24.13
N ALA A 60 -35.19 2.62 24.08
CA ALA A 60 -35.60 1.80 22.95
C ALA A 60 -35.89 2.62 21.68
N LEU A 61 -35.05 2.43 20.65
CA LEU A 61 -35.49 2.29 19.27
C LEU A 61 -34.76 1.08 18.70
N ALA A 62 -35.50 -0.01 18.48
CA ALA A 62 -35.00 -1.14 17.72
C ALA A 62 -34.80 -0.67 16.27
N ILE A 63 -33.58 -0.23 15.95
CA ILE A 63 -33.17 -0.09 14.55
C ILE A 63 -33.14 -1.53 14.02
N PRO A 64 -33.94 -1.90 13.02
CA PRO A 64 -33.78 -3.22 12.43
C PRO A 64 -32.35 -3.30 11.92
N ALA A 65 -31.57 -4.24 12.45
CA ALA A 65 -30.23 -4.53 11.95
C ALA A 65 -30.39 -5.19 10.58
N VAL A 66 -30.73 -4.38 9.56
CA VAL A 66 -30.62 -4.77 8.17
C VAL A 66 -29.12 -4.89 7.93
N SER A 67 -28.60 -6.10 8.08
CA SER A 67 -27.29 -6.42 7.53
C SER A 67 -27.40 -6.14 6.04
N PRO A 68 -26.60 -5.21 5.47
CA PRO A 68 -26.68 -4.94 4.05
C PRO A 68 -26.41 -6.26 3.32
N SER A 69 -27.24 -6.56 2.32
CA SER A 69 -26.97 -7.69 1.46
C SER A 69 -25.56 -7.53 0.85
N PRO A 70 -24.89 -8.62 0.43
CA PRO A 70 -23.61 -8.52 -0.25
C PRO A 70 -23.62 -7.53 -1.43
N ALA A 71 -24.78 -7.38 -2.09
CA ALA A 71 -24.98 -6.41 -3.16
C ALA A 71 -24.98 -4.95 -2.66
N ALA A 72 -25.66 -4.66 -1.55
CA ALA A 72 -25.65 -3.31 -0.94
C ALA A 72 -24.28 -2.96 -0.32
N ALA A 73 -23.57 -3.95 0.23
CA ALA A 73 -22.20 -3.78 0.70
C ALA A 73 -21.22 -3.50 -0.46
N ASN A 74 -21.37 -4.17 -1.61
CA ASN A 74 -20.60 -3.88 -2.82
C ASN A 74 -20.90 -2.49 -3.40
N GLN A 75 -22.15 -2.03 -3.31
CA GLN A 75 -22.53 -0.71 -3.82
C GLN A 75 -21.95 0.43 -2.98
N LEU A 76 -21.87 0.27 -1.65
CA LEU A 76 -21.22 1.24 -0.74
C LEU A 76 -19.69 1.26 -0.88
N LEU A 77 -19.08 0.17 -1.36
CA LEU A 77 -17.66 0.16 -1.72
C LEU A 77 -17.43 0.88 -3.06
N SER A 78 -18.36 0.81 -4.00
CA SER A 78 -18.19 1.42 -5.32
C SER A 78 -18.29 2.96 -5.38
N SER A 79 -18.72 3.65 -4.31
CA SER A 79 -18.79 5.12 -4.32
C SER A 79 -17.45 5.80 -4.00
N GLU A 80 -16.54 5.12 -3.31
CA GLU A 80 -15.23 5.64 -2.89
C GLU A 80 -14.05 4.97 -3.61
N TRP A 81 -14.32 3.92 -4.39
CA TRP A 81 -13.30 3.07 -5.01
C TRP A 81 -13.53 2.93 -6.50
N GLU A 82 -12.53 3.32 -7.27
CA GLU A 82 -12.50 3.12 -8.71
C GLU A 82 -11.64 1.90 -9.05
N ARG A 83 -12.17 1.05 -9.92
CA ARG A 83 -11.41 -0.07 -10.46
C ARG A 83 -10.59 0.40 -11.64
N VAL A 84 -9.28 0.18 -11.57
CA VAL A 84 -8.36 0.44 -12.68
C VAL A 84 -8.01 -0.86 -13.37
N ASP A 85 -8.28 -0.93 -14.67
CA ASP A 85 -7.85 -2.07 -15.48
C ASP A 85 -6.36 -1.95 -15.82
N LEU A 86 -5.62 -3.03 -15.55
CA LEU A 86 -4.17 -3.06 -15.71
C LEU A 86 -3.77 -3.95 -16.89
N PRO A 87 -2.72 -3.60 -17.64
CA PRO A 87 -2.19 -4.38 -18.75
C PRO A 87 -1.38 -5.59 -18.25
N LEU A 88 -2.06 -6.55 -17.62
CA LEU A 88 -1.43 -7.71 -16.97
C LEU A 88 -1.74 -9.03 -17.68
N ASP A 89 -0.72 -9.89 -17.71
CA ASP A 89 -0.88 -11.28 -18.13
C ASP A 89 -1.74 -12.10 -17.18
N LYS A 90 -2.36 -13.15 -17.74
CA LYS A 90 -3.15 -14.11 -16.96
C LYS A 90 -2.28 -14.80 -15.89
N GLY A 91 -2.70 -14.66 -14.63
CA GLY A 91 -2.06 -15.34 -13.50
C GLY A 91 -0.91 -14.56 -12.87
N VAL A 92 -0.71 -13.30 -13.26
CA VAL A 92 0.07 -12.35 -12.47
C VAL A 92 -0.67 -12.06 -11.16
N VAL A 93 0.09 -12.05 -10.06
CA VAL A 93 -0.35 -11.58 -8.74
C VAL A 93 0.46 -10.34 -8.40
N LEU A 94 -0.24 -9.25 -8.06
CA LEU A 94 0.38 -8.02 -7.56
C LEU A 94 0.69 -8.15 -6.09
N LEU A 95 1.80 -7.56 -5.66
CA LEU A 95 2.37 -7.81 -4.34
C LEU A 95 2.63 -6.54 -3.55
N ASP A 96 3.02 -5.45 -4.21
CA ASP A 96 3.25 -4.17 -3.54
C ASP A 96 3.13 -2.98 -4.49
N ILE A 97 3.00 -1.79 -3.93
CA ILE A 97 2.92 -0.51 -4.64
C ILE A 97 3.73 0.54 -3.88
N GLY A 98 4.51 1.35 -4.60
CA GLY A 98 5.33 2.40 -4.02
C GLY A 98 5.29 3.66 -4.87
N PHE A 99 5.17 4.81 -4.23
CA PHE A 99 5.14 6.11 -4.89
C PHE A 99 6.33 6.95 -4.47
N THR A 100 6.90 7.68 -5.43
CA THR A 100 7.95 8.69 -5.20
C THR A 100 7.34 10.04 -4.84
N ASP A 101 6.17 10.34 -5.40
CA ASP A 101 5.33 11.49 -5.10
C ASP A 101 3.83 11.19 -5.30
N ASP A 102 2.97 12.21 -5.38
CA ASP A 102 1.51 12.03 -5.53
C ASP A 102 1.08 11.52 -6.92
N LYS A 103 1.99 11.48 -7.90
CA LYS A 103 1.71 11.16 -9.30
C LYS A 103 2.54 10.00 -9.83
N HIS A 104 3.80 9.93 -9.46
CA HIS A 104 4.77 8.97 -9.96
C HIS A 104 4.88 7.77 -9.03
N GLY A 105 4.62 6.58 -9.57
CA GLY A 105 4.58 5.37 -8.77
C GLY A 105 4.76 4.10 -9.56
N PHE A 106 4.97 3.02 -8.81
CA PHE A 106 5.34 1.71 -9.30
C PHE A 106 4.48 0.64 -8.63
N LEU A 107 4.02 -0.30 -9.43
CA LEU A 107 3.24 -1.45 -8.99
C LEU A 107 3.96 -2.72 -9.41
N LEU A 108 4.17 -3.63 -8.48
CA LEU A 108 5.00 -4.80 -8.72
C LEU A 108 4.31 -6.11 -8.37
N GLY A 109 4.85 -7.21 -8.89
CA GLY A 109 4.26 -8.52 -8.69
C GLY A 109 5.10 -9.71 -9.12
N THR A 110 4.41 -10.82 -9.32
CA THR A 110 4.99 -12.05 -9.83
C THR A 110 5.43 -11.90 -11.29
N ARG A 111 6.28 -12.81 -11.76
CA ARG A 111 6.65 -12.89 -13.18
C ARG A 111 7.40 -11.66 -13.70
N GLN A 112 8.26 -11.08 -12.87
CA GLN A 112 8.95 -9.80 -13.09
C GLN A 112 8.01 -8.64 -13.44
N THR A 113 6.75 -8.70 -12.99
CA THR A 113 5.78 -7.63 -13.27
C THR A 113 6.23 -6.36 -12.58
N LEU A 114 6.41 -5.31 -13.38
CA LEU A 114 6.56 -3.93 -12.95
C LEU A 114 5.70 -3.06 -13.88
N LEU A 115 4.80 -2.28 -13.29
CA LEU A 115 4.07 -1.23 -13.97
C LEU A 115 4.47 0.12 -13.37
N GLU A 116 4.42 1.17 -14.18
CA GLU A 116 4.70 2.54 -13.79
C GLU A 116 3.51 3.45 -14.14
N THR A 117 3.22 4.39 -13.24
CA THR A 117 2.23 5.45 -13.42
C THR A 117 2.90 6.81 -13.29
N ASN A 118 2.40 7.80 -14.03
CA ASN A 118 2.80 9.21 -13.93
C ASN A 118 1.60 10.13 -13.65
N ASP A 119 0.44 9.56 -13.32
CA ASP A 119 -0.82 10.29 -13.15
C ASP A 119 -1.58 9.91 -11.86
N GLY A 120 -0.86 9.39 -10.87
CA GLY A 120 -1.40 9.02 -9.56
C GLY A 120 -2.11 7.67 -9.57
N GLY A 121 -1.75 6.80 -10.51
CA GLY A 121 -2.31 5.46 -10.63
C GLY A 121 -3.60 5.36 -11.44
N LYS A 122 -3.94 6.39 -12.22
CA LYS A 122 -5.09 6.35 -13.15
C LYS A 122 -4.76 5.49 -14.37
N THR A 123 -3.55 5.62 -14.89
CA THR A 123 -3.01 4.77 -15.95
C THR A 123 -1.69 4.14 -15.53
N TRP A 124 -1.46 2.91 -16.01
CA TRP A 124 -0.29 2.11 -15.67
C TRP A 124 0.29 1.49 -16.94
N ASN A 125 1.60 1.67 -17.15
CA ASN A 125 2.31 1.16 -18.31
C ASN A 125 3.32 0.08 -17.89
N PRO A 126 3.44 -1.04 -18.62
CA PRO A 126 4.46 -2.03 -18.35
C PRO A 126 5.86 -1.44 -18.48
N ARG A 127 6.74 -1.79 -17.54
CA ARG A 127 8.14 -1.39 -17.54
C ARG A 127 9.03 -2.59 -17.24
N SER A 128 10.24 -2.57 -17.80
CA SER A 128 11.29 -3.54 -17.49
C SER A 128 12.44 -2.86 -16.77
N ILE A 129 13.13 -3.60 -15.90
CA ILE A 129 14.38 -3.19 -15.27
C ILE A 129 15.50 -4.03 -15.87
N ASP A 130 16.40 -3.39 -16.64
CA ASP A 130 17.48 -4.09 -17.31
C ASP A 130 18.43 -4.79 -16.33
N ALA A 131 18.69 -4.19 -15.17
CA ALA A 131 19.51 -4.79 -14.11
C ALA A 131 18.90 -6.07 -13.48
N ALA A 132 17.61 -6.33 -13.73
CA ALA A 132 16.91 -7.54 -13.29
C ALA A 132 16.70 -8.56 -14.42
N ARG A 133 17.14 -8.26 -15.65
CA ARG A 133 17.07 -9.20 -16.77
C ARG A 133 18.05 -10.33 -16.55
N ASP A 134 17.50 -11.53 -16.42
CA ASP A 134 18.25 -12.77 -16.34
C ASP A 134 17.42 -13.86 -16.99
N GLU A 135 17.92 -14.43 -18.09
CA GLU A 135 17.20 -15.42 -18.91
C GLU A 135 16.87 -16.70 -18.12
N GLY A 136 17.61 -16.97 -17.04
CA GLY A 136 17.39 -18.14 -16.18
C GLY A 136 16.40 -17.92 -15.04
N PHE A 137 16.03 -16.68 -14.72
CA PHE A 137 15.28 -16.38 -13.51
C PHE A 137 14.04 -15.53 -13.74
N ASN A 138 12.90 -16.05 -13.34
CA ASN A 138 11.67 -15.27 -13.28
C ASN A 138 11.46 -14.71 -11.87
N TYR A 139 12.02 -13.53 -11.59
CA TYR A 139 11.90 -12.89 -10.28
C TYR A 139 10.45 -12.57 -9.94
N ARG A 140 10.09 -12.77 -8.68
CA ARG A 140 8.92 -12.18 -8.05
C ARG A 140 9.39 -10.97 -7.28
N PHE A 141 8.97 -9.78 -7.68
CA PHE A 141 9.19 -8.58 -6.86
C PHE A 141 8.19 -8.61 -5.71
N ASN A 142 8.68 -8.52 -4.48
CA ASN A 142 7.89 -8.73 -3.27
C ASN A 142 7.53 -7.44 -2.54
N ALA A 143 8.44 -6.45 -2.54
CA ALA A 143 8.24 -5.19 -1.85
C ALA A 143 9.01 -4.06 -2.53
N ILE A 144 8.47 -2.85 -2.43
CA ILE A 144 9.09 -1.61 -2.87
C ILE A 144 8.93 -0.52 -1.82
N SER A 145 9.94 0.32 -1.68
CA SER A 145 9.87 1.48 -0.79
C SER A 145 10.71 2.62 -1.33
N PHE A 146 10.17 3.84 -1.26
CA PHE A 146 10.86 5.09 -1.57
C PHE A 146 10.95 5.96 -0.32
N ASN A 147 12.01 6.75 -0.23
CA ASN A 147 12.13 7.85 0.73
C ASN A 147 11.71 9.18 0.08
N SER A 148 11.66 10.25 0.87
CA SER A 148 11.23 11.57 0.38
C SER A 148 12.16 12.22 -0.65
N ALA A 149 13.37 11.69 -0.84
CA ALA A 149 14.34 12.17 -1.82
C ALA A 149 14.22 11.44 -3.17
N GLY A 150 13.28 10.50 -3.31
CA GLY A 150 13.14 9.68 -4.52
C GLY A 150 14.11 8.50 -4.57
N GLU A 151 14.86 8.23 -3.51
CA GLU A 151 15.70 7.04 -3.42
C GLU A 151 14.86 5.83 -3.00
N GLY A 152 14.98 4.74 -3.76
CA GLY A 152 14.06 3.61 -3.69
C GLY A 152 14.73 2.24 -3.77
N TRP A 153 14.02 1.25 -3.26
CA TRP A 153 14.51 -0.12 -3.15
C TRP A 153 13.44 -1.12 -3.56
N ILE A 154 13.82 -2.17 -4.29
CA ILE A 154 12.97 -3.33 -4.57
C ILE A 154 13.66 -4.60 -4.09
N VAL A 155 12.91 -5.48 -3.45
CA VAL A 155 13.35 -6.83 -3.07
C VAL A 155 12.49 -7.91 -3.67
N GLY A 156 13.04 -9.10 -3.90
CA GLY A 156 12.31 -10.19 -4.55
C GLY A 156 12.86 -11.60 -4.33
N LYS A 157 12.19 -12.58 -4.96
CA LYS A 157 12.53 -14.01 -4.95
C LYS A 157 12.66 -14.59 -6.37
N PRO A 158 13.72 -15.34 -6.73
CA PRO A 158 14.95 -15.58 -5.96
C PRO A 158 15.62 -14.29 -5.50
N ALA A 159 16.52 -14.38 -4.50
CA ALA A 159 17.02 -13.19 -3.82
C ALA A 159 17.58 -12.15 -4.80
N ILE A 160 16.98 -10.96 -4.77
CA ILE A 160 17.39 -9.80 -5.57
C ILE A 160 17.16 -8.54 -4.74
N LEU A 161 18.07 -7.59 -4.88
CA LEU A 161 17.99 -6.24 -4.33
C LEU A 161 18.27 -5.27 -5.47
N LEU A 162 17.32 -4.39 -5.74
CA LEU A 162 17.45 -3.31 -6.71
C LEU A 162 17.38 -1.98 -5.97
N HIS A 163 18.12 -0.99 -6.46
CA HIS A 163 18.24 0.33 -5.87
C HIS A 163 18.17 1.41 -6.95
N THR A 164 17.57 2.54 -6.61
CA THR A 164 17.50 3.73 -7.46
C THR A 164 17.74 4.97 -6.60
N THR A 165 18.37 5.99 -7.18
CA THR A 165 18.57 7.30 -6.57
C THR A 165 17.89 8.43 -7.35
N ASP A 166 17.15 8.09 -8.41
CA ASP A 166 16.55 9.03 -9.35
C ASP A 166 15.05 8.77 -9.56
N ALA A 167 14.34 8.53 -8.45
CA ALA A 167 12.90 8.26 -8.44
C ALA A 167 12.51 7.02 -9.28
N GLY A 168 13.44 6.07 -9.45
CA GLY A 168 13.20 4.89 -10.26
C GLY A 168 13.33 5.13 -11.75
N ALA A 169 13.95 6.22 -12.22
CA ALA A 169 14.28 6.38 -13.65
C ALA A 169 15.35 5.36 -14.07
N ASN A 170 16.33 5.08 -13.21
CA ASN A 170 17.31 4.01 -13.38
C ASN A 170 17.36 3.13 -12.14
N TRP A 171 17.53 1.83 -12.36
CA TRP A 171 17.62 0.83 -11.30
C TRP A 171 18.91 0.04 -11.45
N GLU A 172 19.64 -0.08 -10.35
CA GLU A 172 20.87 -0.85 -10.27
C GLU A 172 20.66 -2.09 -9.39
N ARG A 173 21.32 -3.19 -9.76
CA ARG A 173 21.30 -4.42 -8.96
C ARG A 173 22.41 -4.36 -7.91
N ILE A 174 22.02 -4.45 -6.65
CA ILE A 174 22.96 -4.52 -5.52
C ILE A 174 23.26 -5.99 -5.21
N PRO A 175 24.53 -6.44 -5.30
CA PRO A 175 24.89 -7.79 -4.93
C PRO A 175 24.60 -8.06 -3.46
N LEU A 176 23.87 -9.15 -3.19
CA LEU A 176 23.63 -9.62 -1.84
C LEU A 176 24.76 -10.53 -1.37
N SER A 177 25.24 -10.30 -0.15
CA SER A 177 26.24 -11.17 0.48
C SER A 177 25.73 -12.60 0.61
N SER A 178 26.58 -13.59 0.32
CA SER A 178 26.28 -15.00 0.57
C SER A 178 26.07 -15.34 2.04
N LYS A 179 26.46 -14.43 2.95
CA LYS A 179 26.24 -14.54 4.40
C LYS A 179 24.89 -13.98 4.85
N LEU A 180 24.10 -13.38 3.95
CA LEU A 180 22.79 -12.85 4.29
C LEU A 180 21.87 -14.00 4.75
N PRO A 181 21.29 -13.93 5.96
CA PRO A 181 20.39 -14.96 6.41
C PRO A 181 19.04 -14.86 5.68
N GLY A 182 18.70 -15.87 4.88
CA GLY A 182 17.41 -15.93 4.18
C GLY A 182 17.29 -14.98 2.98
N ILE A 183 16.09 -14.94 2.39
CA ILE A 183 15.75 -14.12 1.23
C ILE A 183 15.04 -12.84 1.70
N PRO A 184 15.40 -11.65 1.21
CA PRO A 184 14.66 -10.42 1.49
C PRO A 184 13.19 -10.50 1.05
N VAL A 185 12.27 -10.18 1.96
CA VAL A 185 10.80 -10.21 1.73
C VAL A 185 10.10 -8.87 1.98
N ARG A 186 10.76 -7.96 2.69
CA ARG A 186 10.33 -6.57 2.89
C ARG A 186 11.54 -5.65 2.88
N VAL A 187 11.31 -4.41 2.43
CA VAL A 187 12.29 -3.33 2.46
C VAL A 187 11.60 -2.03 2.82
N THR A 188 12.29 -1.20 3.60
CA THR A 188 11.87 0.16 3.96
C THR A 188 13.03 1.11 3.70
N SER A 189 12.84 2.09 2.82
CA SER A 189 13.82 3.15 2.58
C SER A 189 13.90 4.08 3.78
N LEU A 190 15.11 4.51 4.17
CA LEU A 190 15.32 5.36 5.34
C LEU A 190 15.45 6.83 4.93
N ASN A 191 14.63 7.69 5.53
CA ASN A 191 14.78 9.14 5.38
C ASN A 191 16.03 9.64 6.11
N GLY A 192 16.72 10.61 5.50
CA GLY A 192 17.90 11.26 6.10
C GLY A 192 19.18 10.41 6.13
N LYS A 193 19.17 9.22 5.52
CA LYS A 193 20.35 8.36 5.36
C LYS A 193 20.49 7.92 3.90
N PRO A 194 21.29 8.62 3.08
CA PRO A 194 21.54 8.21 1.69
C PRO A 194 22.06 6.77 1.63
N GLY A 195 21.54 5.97 0.72
CA GLY A 195 21.86 4.54 0.59
C GLY A 195 21.31 3.68 1.74
N GLY A 196 20.45 4.24 2.59
CA GLY A 196 19.93 3.56 3.77
C GLY A 196 18.61 2.83 3.52
N ALA A 197 18.56 1.55 3.84
CA ALA A 197 17.33 0.76 3.92
C ALA A 197 17.34 -0.22 5.09
N GLU A 198 16.16 -0.53 5.61
CA GLU A 198 15.90 -1.66 6.49
C GLU A 198 15.30 -2.81 5.69
N MET A 199 15.71 -4.04 5.99
CA MET A 199 15.22 -5.24 5.30
C MET A 199 14.81 -6.32 6.29
N ILE A 200 13.75 -7.06 5.94
CA ILE A 200 13.32 -8.27 6.63
C ILE A 200 13.55 -9.45 5.70
N THR A 201 14.11 -10.54 6.23
CA THR A 201 14.34 -11.78 5.48
C THR A 201 13.45 -12.92 5.98
N ASP A 202 13.26 -13.95 5.15
CA ASP A 202 12.49 -15.16 5.49
C ASP A 202 13.32 -16.24 6.20
N GLN A 203 14.40 -15.88 6.89
CA GLN A 203 15.27 -16.84 7.56
C GLN A 203 14.46 -17.76 8.48
N VAL A 204 14.48 -19.05 8.16
CA VAL A 204 14.02 -20.11 9.07
C VAL A 204 15.22 -20.48 9.94
N ARG A 205 15.08 -20.46 11.27
CA ARG A 205 16.13 -21.00 12.15
C ARG A 205 16.39 -22.45 11.77
N PRO A 206 17.65 -22.89 11.69
CA PRO A 206 17.94 -24.32 11.71
C PRO A 206 17.33 -24.92 12.99
N ALA A 207 16.71 -26.09 12.85
CA ALA A 207 16.18 -26.86 13.97
C ALA A 207 17.30 -27.28 14.94
#